data_AF-A0A1G6GNS3-F1
#
_entry.id   AF-A0A1G6GNS3-F1
#
_cell.length_a   1.000
_cell.length_b   1.000
_cell.length_c   1.000
_cell.angle_alpha   90.00
_cell.angle_beta   90.00
_cell.angle_gamma   90.00
#
_symmetry.space_group_name_H-M   'P 1'
#
loop_
_entity.id
_entity.type
_entity.pdbx_description
1 polymer ?
#
loop_
_entity_poly.entity_id
_entity_poly.type
_entity_poly.pdbx_seq_one_letter_code
_entity_poly.pdbx_strand_id
1 'polypeptide(L)'
;MTPPRPRSGTWGVPESNEGRVAQACYYCLVIVLSPSDRVLAVLPDLIDELSSHASSSTTRQREWAITGALDHYTQGAGVKAMARVTVADLLSPAAVQDYLAAATEGRLRRRAGGPERIIPESPRTVRARASALRWLATRTQQPAPPAVHDPTPLIELTPHLAEHTVLTVRALRHQDNDMMSRAAAAIALVAAAGLTSEQLVSLRTDDLRSTGTGAWIRTDPPQHLPAAWQEDPEDGEVYAPLPPWGWGAVRVWMGLRRRLVSALEGADHRALFVTCAPNGRNVPPGMPLHARGLVRAHQRAIGTLATLEPEIDAPQRLSTVRRLAWAYWITPTPGPAPR
;
A
#
# COMPACT_ATOMS: atom_id res chain seq x y z
N MET A 1 -4.60 -51.20 30.57
CA MET A 1 -5.53 -50.60 29.59
C MET A 1 -5.91 -49.22 30.11
N THR A 2 -5.43 -48.18 29.44
CA THR A 2 -5.58 -46.77 29.83
C THR A 2 -6.21 -46.07 28.62
N PRO A 3 -7.25 -45.23 28.77
CA PRO A 3 -7.94 -44.66 27.62
C PRO A 3 -7.03 -43.66 26.88
N PRO A 4 -7.17 -43.53 25.55
CA PRO A 4 -6.38 -42.57 24.78
C PRO A 4 -6.80 -41.14 25.12
N ARG A 5 -5.80 -40.26 25.33
CA ARG A 5 -6.01 -38.81 25.48
C ARG A 5 -6.52 -38.19 24.16
N PRO A 6 -7.39 -37.18 24.21
CA PRO A 6 -7.84 -36.48 23.02
C PRO A 6 -6.67 -35.72 22.37
N ARG A 7 -6.56 -35.82 21.05
CA ARG A 7 -5.63 -35.05 20.22
C ARG A 7 -6.06 -33.58 20.20
N SER A 8 -5.29 -32.69 20.82
CA SER A 8 -5.46 -31.24 20.68
C SER A 8 -4.89 -30.78 19.34
N GLY A 9 -5.78 -30.61 18.37
CA GLY A 9 -5.47 -30.07 17.04
C GLY A 9 -5.14 -28.58 17.07
N THR A 10 -4.39 -28.18 16.05
CA THR A 10 -4.52 -26.93 15.29
C THR A 10 -5.68 -26.01 15.70
N TRP A 11 -5.39 -24.72 15.87
CA TRP A 11 -6.37 -23.63 15.81
C TRP A 11 -7.02 -23.59 14.41
N GLY A 12 -7.89 -24.57 14.14
CA GLY A 12 -9.05 -24.37 13.30
C GLY A 12 -10.07 -23.71 14.21
N VAL A 13 -10.42 -22.47 13.91
CA VAL A 13 -11.65 -21.88 14.43
C VAL A 13 -12.78 -22.82 14.00
N PRO A 14 -13.54 -23.43 14.92
CA PRO A 14 -14.77 -24.07 14.51
C PRO A 14 -15.67 -22.96 13.97
N GLU A 15 -16.07 -23.04 12.71
CA GLU A 15 -17.21 -22.28 12.17
C GLU A 15 -18.52 -22.80 12.79
N SER A 16 -18.64 -22.80 14.12
CA SER A 16 -19.93 -22.94 14.77
C SER A 16 -20.49 -21.55 15.06
N ASN A 17 -21.80 -21.40 14.83
CA ASN A 17 -22.52 -20.15 15.14
C ASN A 17 -22.31 -19.71 16.61
N GLU A 18 -22.05 -20.65 17.52
CA GLU A 18 -21.83 -20.40 18.95
C GLU A 18 -20.55 -19.59 19.24
N GLY A 19 -19.46 -19.80 18.47
CA GLY A 19 -18.22 -19.04 18.63
C GLY A 19 -18.39 -17.57 18.24
N ARG A 20 -19.19 -17.29 17.20
CA ARG A 20 -19.53 -15.92 16.79
C ARG A 20 -20.49 -15.25 17.77
N VAL A 21 -21.44 -16.01 18.34
CA VAL A 21 -22.39 -15.50 19.34
C VAL A 21 -21.68 -15.16 20.66
N ALA A 22 -20.75 -15.99 21.14
CA ALA A 22 -19.96 -15.68 22.33
C ALA A 22 -19.06 -14.45 22.13
N GLN A 23 -18.48 -14.29 20.93
CA GLN A 23 -17.68 -13.12 20.57
C GLN A 23 -18.56 -11.85 20.49
N ALA A 24 -19.75 -11.94 19.87
CA ALA A 24 -20.71 -10.84 19.76
C ALA A 24 -21.32 -10.41 21.11
N CYS A 25 -21.68 -11.36 21.97
CA CYS A 25 -22.18 -11.08 23.32
C CYS A 25 -21.10 -10.43 24.21
N TYR A 26 -19.82 -10.76 23.98
CA TYR A 26 -18.71 -10.18 24.74
C TYR A 26 -18.31 -8.77 24.26
N TYR A 27 -18.33 -8.51 22.94
CA TYR A 27 -18.21 -7.14 22.43
C TYR A 27 -19.29 -6.23 23.01
N CYS A 28 -20.54 -6.70 23.10
CA CYS A 28 -21.62 -5.95 23.78
C CYS A 28 -21.29 -5.62 25.25
N LEU A 29 -20.65 -6.51 26.00
CA LEU A 29 -20.32 -6.27 27.41
C LEU A 29 -19.16 -5.26 27.59
N VAL A 30 -18.19 -5.27 26.69
CA VAL A 30 -17.03 -4.34 26.72
C VAL A 30 -17.43 -2.95 26.20
N ILE A 31 -18.31 -2.86 25.20
CA ILE A 31 -18.80 -1.59 24.63
C ILE A 31 -19.63 -0.79 25.65
N VAL A 32 -20.39 -1.47 26.52
CA VAL A 32 -21.35 -0.80 27.44
C VAL A 32 -20.69 -0.17 28.67
N LEU A 33 -19.44 -0.51 29.01
CA LEU A 33 -18.81 -0.10 30.28
C LEU A 33 -17.41 0.51 30.13
N SER A 34 -16.92 0.73 28.92
CA SER A 34 -15.52 1.09 28.67
C SER A 34 -15.38 2.50 28.09
N PRO A 35 -14.35 3.28 28.50
CA PRO A 35 -14.10 4.59 27.91
C PRO A 35 -13.93 4.51 26.39
N SER A 36 -14.40 5.52 25.67
CA SER A 36 -14.43 5.62 24.20
C SER A 36 -13.04 5.64 23.52
N ASP A 37 -11.97 5.49 24.28
CA ASP A 37 -10.58 5.45 23.82
C ASP A 37 -9.96 4.03 23.85
N ARG A 38 -10.70 3.00 24.29
CA ARG A 38 -10.18 1.61 24.35
C ARG A 38 -10.25 0.94 23.00
N VAL A 39 -9.21 0.18 22.66
CA VAL A 39 -9.08 -0.49 21.36
C VAL A 39 -10.26 -1.41 21.07
N LEU A 40 -10.66 -2.24 22.03
CA LEU A 40 -11.79 -3.17 21.86
C LEU A 40 -13.16 -2.48 21.83
N ALA A 41 -13.27 -1.24 22.30
CA ALA A 41 -14.50 -0.46 22.23
C ALA A 41 -14.68 0.19 20.85
N VAL A 42 -13.60 0.73 20.26
CA VAL A 42 -13.67 1.46 18.99
C VAL A 42 -13.50 0.58 17.75
N LEU A 43 -12.78 -0.53 17.85
CA LEU A 43 -12.40 -1.34 16.69
C LEU A 43 -13.60 -1.91 15.91
N PRO A 44 -14.67 -2.44 16.54
CA PRO A 44 -15.82 -2.98 15.81
C PRO A 44 -16.45 -1.95 14.87
N ASP A 45 -16.76 -0.75 15.38
CA ASP A 45 -17.38 0.32 14.58
C ASP A 45 -16.49 0.75 13.42
N LEU A 46 -15.18 0.85 13.65
CA LEU A 46 -14.20 1.18 12.60
C LEU A 46 -14.09 0.09 11.53
N ILE A 47 -14.22 -1.18 11.93
CA ILE A 47 -14.19 -2.33 11.01
C ILE A 47 -15.48 -2.39 10.18
N ASP A 48 -16.63 -2.10 10.79
CA ASP A 48 -17.91 -2.01 10.09
C ASP A 48 -17.91 -0.86 9.08
N GLU A 49 -17.43 0.33 9.47
CA GLU A 49 -17.24 1.46 8.56
C GLU A 49 -16.31 1.09 7.39
N LEU A 50 -15.18 0.44 7.69
CA LEU A 50 -14.24 0.00 6.67
C LEU A 50 -14.85 -1.02 5.71
N SER A 51 -15.67 -1.95 6.21
CA SER A 51 -16.27 -3.02 5.42
C SER A 51 -17.19 -2.49 4.30
N SER A 52 -17.80 -1.32 4.50
CA SER A 52 -18.64 -0.68 3.49
C SER A 52 -17.86 -0.05 2.32
N HIS A 53 -16.54 0.16 2.48
CA HIS A 53 -15.69 0.84 1.49
C HIS A 53 -14.47 0.03 1.04
N ALA A 54 -14.21 -1.14 1.64
CA ALA A 54 -13.03 -1.95 1.36
C ALA A 54 -13.37 -3.43 1.15
N SER A 55 -12.43 -4.17 0.54
CA SER A 55 -12.61 -5.61 0.34
C SER A 55 -12.59 -6.36 1.68
N SER A 56 -13.34 -7.47 1.77
CA SER A 56 -13.34 -8.36 2.96
C SER A 56 -11.95 -8.83 3.37
N SER A 57 -11.04 -9.03 2.41
CA SER A 57 -9.65 -9.38 2.68
C SER A 57 -8.89 -8.24 3.38
N THR A 58 -9.12 -6.99 2.99
CA THR A 58 -8.51 -5.82 3.60
C THR A 58 -9.03 -5.62 5.01
N THR A 59 -10.34 -5.75 5.20
CA THR A 59 -11.00 -5.65 6.51
C THR A 59 -10.43 -6.67 7.49
N ARG A 60 -10.42 -7.96 7.11
CA ARG A 60 -9.83 -9.04 7.93
C ARG A 60 -8.35 -8.82 8.21
N GLN A 61 -7.60 -8.31 7.23
CA GLN A 61 -6.17 -8.06 7.42
C GLN A 61 -5.91 -6.97 8.47
N ARG A 62 -6.72 -5.92 8.51
CA ARG A 62 -6.60 -4.85 9.51
C ARG A 62 -7.04 -5.32 10.89
N GLU A 63 -8.18 -5.99 10.96
CA GLU A 63 -8.68 -6.59 12.20
C GLU A 63 -7.65 -7.55 12.81
N TRP A 64 -7.11 -8.46 11.99
CA TRP A 64 -6.06 -9.40 12.40
C TRP A 64 -4.80 -8.68 12.90
N ALA A 65 -4.34 -7.65 12.18
CA ALA A 65 -3.13 -6.93 12.54
C ALA A 65 -3.28 -6.14 13.85
N ILE A 66 -4.44 -5.52 14.09
CA ILE A 66 -4.69 -4.74 15.31
C ILE A 66 -4.93 -5.66 16.49
N THR A 67 -5.71 -6.72 16.32
CA THR A 67 -5.94 -7.72 17.36
C THR A 67 -4.63 -8.43 17.74
N GLY A 68 -3.78 -8.74 16.76
CA GLY A 68 -2.45 -9.30 17.01
C GLY A 68 -1.50 -8.32 17.73
N ALA A 69 -1.62 -7.01 17.49
CA ALA A 69 -0.84 -6.01 18.22
C ALA A 69 -1.29 -5.95 19.68
N LEU A 70 -2.60 -6.00 19.91
CA LEU A 70 -3.21 -5.97 21.23
C LEU A 70 -2.87 -7.21 22.07
N ASP A 71 -2.91 -8.39 21.46
CA ASP A 71 -2.49 -9.64 22.09
C ASP A 71 -1.00 -9.63 22.46
N HIS A 72 -0.15 -9.17 21.53
CA HIS A 72 1.29 -9.03 21.77
C HIS A 72 1.58 -8.02 22.89
N TYR A 73 0.95 -6.85 22.87
CA TYR A 73 1.11 -5.81 23.90
C TYR A 73 0.73 -6.31 25.29
N THR A 74 -0.31 -7.14 25.38
CA THR A 74 -0.75 -7.75 26.64
C THR A 74 -0.03 -9.05 26.97
N GLN A 75 0.93 -9.48 26.14
CA GLN A 75 1.68 -10.73 26.29
C GLN A 75 0.76 -11.97 26.44
N GLY A 76 -0.41 -11.95 25.81
CA GLY A 76 -1.39 -13.03 25.93
C GLY A 76 -2.05 -13.15 27.31
N ALA A 77 -2.03 -12.10 28.14
CA ALA A 77 -2.65 -12.06 29.48
C ALA A 77 -4.20 -12.17 29.47
N GLY A 78 -4.79 -12.44 28.31
CA GLY A 78 -6.21 -12.71 28.11
C GLY A 78 -7.05 -11.45 27.91
N VAL A 79 -8.32 -11.67 27.57
CA VAL A 79 -9.20 -10.62 27.05
C VAL A 79 -9.46 -9.48 28.05
N LYS A 80 -9.46 -9.77 29.35
CA LYS A 80 -9.58 -8.73 30.40
C LYS A 80 -8.42 -7.73 30.39
N ALA A 81 -7.20 -8.18 30.08
CA ALA A 81 -6.06 -7.30 29.94
C ALA A 81 -6.17 -6.47 28.66
N MET A 82 -6.55 -7.11 27.55
CA MET A 82 -6.78 -6.44 26.25
C MET A 82 -7.84 -5.35 26.34
N ALA A 83 -8.94 -5.57 27.08
CA ALA A 83 -10.01 -4.59 27.26
C ALA A 83 -9.56 -3.30 27.97
N ARG A 84 -8.43 -3.34 28.69
CA ARG A 84 -7.84 -2.18 29.38
C ARG A 84 -6.84 -1.41 28.53
N VAL A 85 -6.56 -1.82 27.30
CA VAL A 85 -5.55 -1.10 26.48
C VAL A 85 -6.23 0.06 25.76
N THR A 86 -5.72 1.29 25.96
CA THR A 86 -6.15 2.44 25.16
C THR A 86 -5.55 2.40 23.76
N VAL A 87 -6.16 3.11 22.81
CA VAL A 87 -5.57 3.28 21.49
C VAL A 87 -4.23 4.02 21.57
N ALA A 88 -4.08 4.99 22.49
CA ALA A 88 -2.84 5.71 22.71
C ALA A 88 -1.71 4.79 23.20
N ASP A 89 -2.01 3.88 24.14
CA ASP A 89 -1.03 2.90 24.64
C ASP A 89 -0.53 1.98 23.52
N LEU A 90 -1.47 1.44 22.73
CA LEU A 90 -1.17 0.53 21.63
C LEU A 90 -0.37 1.20 20.50
N LEU A 91 -0.61 2.50 20.27
CA LEU A 91 0.06 3.30 19.24
C LEU A 91 1.31 4.04 19.75
N SER A 92 1.67 3.89 21.02
CA SER A 92 2.90 4.48 21.55
C SER A 92 4.12 4.03 20.73
N PRO A 93 5.12 4.90 20.48
CA PRO A 93 6.27 4.54 19.66
C PRO A 93 6.97 3.24 20.08
N ALA A 94 7.09 3.03 21.41
CA ALA A 94 7.68 1.82 21.98
C ALA A 94 6.85 0.56 21.68
N ALA A 95 5.52 0.62 21.84
CA ALA A 95 4.63 -0.52 21.56
C ALA A 95 4.65 -0.91 20.08
N VAL A 96 4.60 0.10 19.20
CA VAL A 96 4.63 -0.13 17.75
C VAL A 96 5.99 -0.71 17.33
N GLN A 97 7.09 -0.16 17.84
CA GLN A 97 8.44 -0.66 17.53
C GLN A 97 8.62 -2.10 17.99
N ASP A 98 8.24 -2.44 19.24
CA ASP A 98 8.37 -3.79 19.76
C ASP A 98 7.52 -4.80 18.97
N TYR A 99 6.27 -4.44 18.64
CA TYR A 99 5.40 -5.31 17.86
C TYR A 99 5.92 -5.56 16.44
N LEU A 100 6.42 -4.54 15.76
CA LEU A 100 6.97 -4.69 14.41
C LEU A 100 8.31 -5.42 14.40
N ALA A 101 9.14 -5.23 15.43
CA ALA A 101 10.35 -6.03 15.65
C ALA A 101 10.01 -7.49 15.88
N ALA A 102 9.04 -7.79 16.75
CA ALA A 102 8.54 -9.13 16.99
C ALA A 102 7.99 -9.81 15.72
N ALA A 103 7.32 -9.04 14.85
CA ALA A 103 6.86 -9.55 13.55
C ALA A 103 8.05 -9.91 12.64
N THR A 104 9.02 -9.00 12.54
CA THR A 104 10.21 -9.17 11.70
C THR A 104 11.03 -10.37 12.15
N GLU A 105 11.20 -10.53 13.46
CA GLU A 105 11.90 -11.66 14.08
C GLU A 105 11.10 -12.96 14.07
N GLY A 106 9.84 -12.94 13.62
CA GLY A 106 8.97 -14.13 13.59
C GLY A 106 8.43 -14.57 14.95
N ARG A 107 8.63 -13.77 16.01
CA ARG A 107 8.13 -14.04 17.37
C ARG A 107 6.61 -14.10 17.47
N LEU A 108 5.89 -13.42 16.57
CA LEU A 108 4.42 -13.41 16.54
C LEU A 108 3.80 -14.72 16.04
N ARG A 109 4.58 -15.61 15.41
CA ARG A 109 4.09 -16.88 14.84
C ARG A 109 4.56 -18.06 15.69
N ARG A 110 4.32 -18.03 17.00
CA ARG A 110 4.49 -19.24 17.82
C ARG A 110 3.36 -20.21 17.52
N ARG A 111 3.66 -21.30 16.80
CA ARG A 111 2.75 -22.44 16.68
C ARG A 111 2.78 -23.22 17.99
N ALA A 112 1.64 -23.36 18.65
CA ALA A 112 1.51 -24.27 19.78
C ALA A 112 1.88 -25.70 19.34
N GLY A 113 2.94 -26.27 19.92
CA GLY A 113 3.26 -27.70 19.83
C GLY A 113 4.15 -28.19 18.68
N GLY A 114 4.80 -27.32 17.91
CA GLY A 114 5.83 -27.73 16.92
C GLY A 114 7.25 -27.42 17.38
N PRO A 115 8.30 -28.06 16.81
CA PRO A 115 9.68 -27.63 17.05
C PRO A 115 9.78 -26.14 16.75
N GLU A 116 10.47 -25.42 17.64
CA GLU A 116 10.57 -23.96 17.71
C GLU A 116 11.28 -23.39 16.47
N ARG A 117 10.61 -23.43 15.32
CA ARG A 117 11.10 -22.83 14.10
C ARG A 117 10.54 -21.41 14.05
N ILE A 118 11.34 -20.49 14.57
CA ILE A 118 11.12 -19.06 14.37
C ILE A 118 11.27 -18.79 12.87
N ILE A 119 10.15 -18.49 12.20
CA ILE A 119 10.15 -18.12 10.78
C ILE A 119 9.84 -16.62 10.73
N PRO A 120 10.83 -15.79 10.34
CA PRO A 120 10.63 -14.36 10.11
C PRO A 120 9.40 -14.11 9.23
N GLU A 121 8.58 -13.11 9.59
CA GLU A 121 7.49 -12.72 8.69
C GLU A 121 8.05 -12.06 7.43
N SER A 122 7.36 -12.26 6.31
CA SER A 122 7.75 -11.58 5.08
C SER A 122 7.65 -10.05 5.26
N PRO A 123 8.52 -9.25 4.62
CA PRO A 123 8.45 -7.79 4.69
C PRO A 123 7.09 -7.21 4.27
N ARG A 124 6.34 -7.91 3.41
CA ARG A 124 4.97 -7.55 3.03
C ARG A 124 4.01 -7.65 4.22
N THR A 125 4.16 -8.67 5.07
CA THR A 125 3.30 -8.89 6.24
C THR A 125 3.57 -7.85 7.32
N VAL A 126 4.84 -7.57 7.60
CA VAL A 126 5.24 -6.50 8.55
C VAL A 126 4.67 -5.15 8.13
N ARG A 127 4.75 -4.82 6.83
CA ARG A 127 4.13 -3.60 6.27
C ARG A 127 2.61 -3.56 6.42
N ALA A 128 1.93 -4.68 6.21
CA ALA A 128 0.49 -4.75 6.41
C ALA A 128 0.11 -4.45 7.87
N ARG A 129 0.91 -4.93 8.83
CA ARG A 129 0.72 -4.61 10.26
C ARG A 129 0.93 -3.11 10.52
N ALA A 130 2.02 -2.53 10.04
CA ALA A 130 2.28 -1.09 10.17
C ALA A 130 1.19 -0.23 9.52
N SER A 131 0.71 -0.62 8.34
CA SER A 131 -0.39 0.06 7.64
C SER A 131 -1.70 -0.01 8.43
N ALA A 132 -2.00 -1.13 9.09
CA ALA A 132 -3.17 -1.25 9.95
C ALA A 132 -3.08 -0.35 11.19
N LEU A 133 -1.91 -0.24 11.82
CA LEU A 133 -1.69 0.65 12.97
C LEU A 133 -1.79 2.12 12.58
N ARG A 134 -1.23 2.51 11.42
CA ARG A 134 -1.40 3.87 10.88
C ARG A 134 -2.86 4.17 10.57
N TRP A 135 -3.60 3.22 9.99
CA TRP A 135 -5.03 3.39 9.76
C TRP A 135 -5.80 3.60 11.07
N LEU A 136 -5.52 2.79 12.10
CA LEU A 136 -6.13 2.96 13.42
C LEU A 136 -5.84 4.37 13.95
N ALA A 137 -4.57 4.80 13.92
CA ALA A 137 -4.15 6.13 14.37
C ALA A 137 -4.92 7.26 13.67
N THR A 138 -5.02 7.22 12.34
CA THR A 138 -5.77 8.21 11.56
C THR A 138 -7.25 8.25 11.95
N ARG A 139 -7.88 7.09 12.14
CA ARG A 139 -9.31 7.03 12.45
C ARG A 139 -9.64 7.46 13.87
N THR A 140 -8.70 7.31 14.80
CA THR A 140 -8.85 7.73 16.19
C THR A 140 -8.16 9.06 16.50
N GLN A 141 -7.72 9.79 15.46
CA GLN A 141 -7.03 11.08 15.58
C GLN A 141 -5.79 11.04 16.52
N GLN A 142 -5.08 9.91 16.50
CA GLN A 142 -3.83 9.73 17.25
C GLN A 142 -2.62 9.98 16.34
N PRO A 143 -1.45 10.33 16.91
CA PRO A 143 -0.21 10.42 16.15
C PRO A 143 0.07 9.11 15.40
N ALA A 144 0.22 9.19 14.08
CA ALA A 144 0.47 8.01 13.26
C ALA A 144 1.91 7.52 13.47
N PRO A 145 2.13 6.20 13.67
CA PRO A 145 3.48 5.66 13.74
C PRO A 145 4.23 5.87 12.41
N PRO A 146 5.58 5.96 12.42
CA PRO A 146 6.36 6.18 11.22
C PRO A 146 6.10 5.10 10.16
N ALA A 147 6.20 5.48 8.89
CA ALA A 147 6.00 4.53 7.80
C ALA A 147 7.12 3.49 7.81
N VAL A 148 6.77 2.20 7.81
CA VAL A 148 7.77 1.14 7.64
C VAL A 148 8.21 1.13 6.19
N HIS A 149 9.42 1.59 5.94
CA HIS A 149 10.05 1.55 4.62
C HIS A 149 10.18 0.11 4.12
N ASP A 150 10.17 -0.03 2.80
CA ASP A 150 10.41 -1.30 2.13
C ASP A 150 11.93 -1.52 2.07
N PRO A 151 12.54 -2.46 2.84
CA PRO A 151 13.96 -2.72 2.78
C PRO A 151 14.33 -3.56 1.55
N THR A 152 13.42 -3.72 0.56
CA THR A 152 13.74 -4.43 -0.68
C THR A 152 15.00 -3.80 -1.27
N PRO A 153 16.11 -4.55 -1.36
CA PRO A 153 17.38 -3.99 -1.78
C PRO A 153 17.19 -3.30 -3.13
N LEU A 154 17.66 -2.06 -3.19
CA LEU A 154 17.72 -1.32 -4.43
C LEU A 154 18.59 -2.16 -5.38
N ILE A 155 18.02 -2.56 -6.51
CA ILE A 155 18.81 -3.20 -7.56
C ILE A 155 19.79 -2.14 -8.06
N GLU A 156 21.06 -2.50 -8.16
CA GLU A 156 22.08 -1.65 -8.75
C GLU A 156 21.63 -1.22 -10.14
N LEU A 157 21.60 0.10 -10.36
CA LEU A 157 21.07 0.64 -11.59
C LEU A 157 22.13 0.56 -12.68
N THR A 158 21.89 -0.24 -13.71
CA THR A 158 22.65 -0.11 -14.95
C THR A 158 22.05 1.02 -15.78
N PRO A 159 22.85 1.91 -16.40
CA PRO A 159 22.36 2.96 -17.31
C PRO A 159 21.39 2.44 -18.39
N HIS A 160 21.59 1.18 -18.81
CA HIS A 160 20.74 0.44 -19.73
C HIS A 160 19.27 0.35 -19.28
N LEU A 161 19.00 0.12 -17.99
CA LEU A 161 17.64 0.00 -17.47
C LEU A 161 16.87 1.33 -17.46
N ALA A 162 17.57 2.46 -17.29
CA ALA A 162 16.97 3.78 -17.40
C ALA A 162 16.60 4.09 -18.86
N GLU A 163 17.48 3.79 -19.80
CA GLU A 163 17.22 3.96 -21.23
C GLU A 163 16.03 3.12 -21.69
N HIS A 164 15.97 1.85 -21.29
CA HIS A 164 14.85 0.95 -21.60
C HIS A 164 13.52 1.44 -21.03
N THR A 165 13.53 2.07 -19.86
CA THR A 165 12.34 2.69 -19.29
C THR A 165 11.83 3.84 -20.17
N VAL A 166 12.74 4.70 -20.66
CA VAL A 166 12.40 5.80 -21.57
C VAL A 166 11.85 5.27 -22.90
N LEU A 167 12.51 4.27 -23.49
CA LEU A 167 12.07 3.63 -24.74
C LEU A 167 10.69 3.00 -24.58
N THR A 168 10.46 2.26 -23.50
CA THR A 168 9.16 1.65 -23.19
C THR A 168 8.06 2.70 -23.11
N VAL A 169 8.28 3.81 -22.39
CA VAL A 169 7.27 4.87 -22.25
C VAL A 169 6.98 5.53 -23.59
N ARG A 170 8.00 5.76 -24.43
CA ARG A 170 7.82 6.29 -25.78
C ARG A 170 7.00 5.34 -26.64
N ALA A 171 7.38 4.07 -26.70
CA ALA A 171 6.69 3.05 -27.47
C ALA A 171 5.21 2.93 -27.07
N LEU A 172 4.92 2.73 -25.78
CA LEU A 172 3.54 2.66 -25.27
C LEU A 172 2.69 3.88 -25.63
N ARG A 173 3.29 5.07 -25.63
CA ARG A 173 2.60 6.32 -25.98
C ARG A 173 2.21 6.38 -27.46
N HIS A 174 2.93 5.71 -28.35
CA HIS A 174 2.71 5.77 -29.80
C HIS A 174 1.67 4.78 -30.32
N GLN A 175 1.22 3.83 -29.49
CA GLN A 175 0.33 2.73 -29.90
C GLN A 175 -1.17 3.09 -29.94
N ASP A 176 -1.53 4.38 -29.81
CA ASP A 176 -2.90 4.93 -29.81
C ASP A 176 -3.94 4.05 -29.07
N ASN A 177 -3.58 3.63 -27.85
CA ASN A 177 -4.38 2.71 -27.05
C ASN A 177 -4.49 3.20 -25.60
N ASP A 178 -5.71 3.28 -25.07
CA ASP A 178 -5.98 3.77 -23.71
C ASP A 178 -5.25 2.97 -22.62
N MET A 179 -5.16 1.64 -22.79
CA MET A 179 -4.47 0.77 -21.85
C MET A 179 -2.96 1.07 -21.84
N MET A 180 -2.36 1.27 -23.01
CA MET A 180 -0.94 1.55 -23.16
C MET A 180 -0.58 2.95 -22.69
N SER A 181 -1.39 3.94 -23.03
CA SER A 181 -1.23 5.32 -22.56
C SER A 181 -1.28 5.40 -21.04
N ARG A 182 -2.21 4.66 -20.40
CA ARG A 182 -2.25 4.54 -18.94
C ARG A 182 -0.98 3.91 -18.37
N ALA A 183 -0.48 2.84 -18.98
CA ALA A 183 0.75 2.18 -18.53
C ALA A 183 1.98 3.10 -18.68
N ALA A 184 2.07 3.84 -19.79
CA ALA A 184 3.12 4.83 -20.02
C ALA A 184 3.13 5.91 -18.92
N ALA A 185 1.96 6.46 -18.57
CA ALA A 185 1.82 7.42 -17.48
C ALA A 185 2.17 6.83 -16.11
N ALA A 186 1.75 5.58 -15.82
CA ALA A 186 2.10 4.90 -14.57
C ALA A 186 3.62 4.69 -14.44
N ILE A 187 4.30 4.24 -15.50
CA ILE A 187 5.75 4.08 -15.51
C ILE A 187 6.44 5.43 -15.29
N ALA A 188 5.97 6.49 -15.96
CA ALA A 188 6.54 7.84 -15.82
C ALA A 188 6.46 8.38 -14.38
N LEU A 189 5.29 8.25 -13.73
CA LEU A 189 5.10 8.72 -12.35
C LEU A 189 5.92 7.89 -11.34
N VAL A 190 6.01 6.58 -11.54
CA VAL A 190 6.87 5.72 -10.72
C VAL A 190 8.34 6.06 -10.91
N ALA A 191 8.78 6.35 -12.14
CA ALA A 191 10.16 6.72 -12.43
C ALA A 191 10.54 8.08 -11.80
N ALA A 192 9.59 9.00 -11.70
CA ALA A 192 9.81 10.32 -11.12
C ALA A 192 9.84 10.32 -9.59
N ALA A 193 8.86 9.66 -8.95
CA ALA A 193 8.61 9.78 -7.51
C ALA A 193 8.82 8.47 -6.73
N GLY A 194 9.13 7.35 -7.40
CA GLY A 194 9.29 6.06 -6.71
C GLY A 194 7.99 5.55 -6.06
N LEU A 195 6.84 5.92 -6.62
CA LEU A 195 5.51 5.61 -6.08
C LEU A 195 5.21 4.11 -6.10
N THR A 196 4.51 3.65 -5.07
CA THR A 196 3.90 2.31 -5.04
C THR A 196 2.62 2.27 -5.87
N SER A 197 2.14 1.07 -6.18
CA SER A 197 0.85 0.92 -6.87
C SER A 197 -0.32 1.44 -6.04
N GLU A 198 -0.23 1.34 -4.71
CA GLU A 198 -1.18 1.91 -3.76
C GLU A 198 -1.17 3.45 -3.82
N GLN A 199 0.01 4.07 -3.79
CA GLN A 199 0.15 5.53 -3.91
C GLN A 199 -0.31 6.03 -5.29
N LEU A 200 0.01 5.32 -6.38
CA LEU A 200 -0.43 5.70 -7.72
C LEU A 200 -1.96 5.78 -7.83
N VAL A 201 -2.68 4.80 -7.28
CA VAL A 201 -4.14 4.81 -7.37
C VAL A 201 -4.82 5.78 -6.41
N SER A 202 -4.11 6.24 -5.37
CA SER A 202 -4.60 7.33 -4.51
C SER A 202 -4.35 8.71 -5.09
N LEU A 203 -3.54 8.83 -6.16
CA LEU A 203 -3.27 10.11 -6.79
C LEU A 203 -4.55 10.73 -7.38
N ARG A 204 -4.65 12.04 -7.19
CA ARG A 204 -5.65 12.90 -7.80
C ARG A 204 -5.06 13.69 -8.96
N THR A 205 -5.92 14.22 -9.83
CA THR A 205 -5.51 15.10 -10.91
C THR A 205 -4.81 16.36 -10.40
N ASP A 206 -5.21 16.83 -9.23
CA ASP A 206 -4.69 18.05 -8.59
C ASP A 206 -3.29 17.83 -7.98
N ASP A 207 -2.87 16.56 -7.85
CA ASP A 207 -1.52 16.20 -7.41
C ASP A 207 -0.47 16.45 -8.50
N LEU A 208 -0.92 16.68 -9.75
CA LEU A 208 -0.07 17.05 -10.87
C LEU A 208 -0.03 18.56 -11.03
N ARG A 209 1.17 19.14 -10.96
CA ARG A 209 1.39 20.56 -11.24
C ARG A 209 2.19 20.72 -12.53
N SER A 210 1.84 21.70 -13.34
CA SER A 210 2.64 22.12 -14.49
C SER A 210 2.88 23.61 -14.38
N THR A 211 4.15 24.01 -14.43
CA THR A 211 4.59 25.40 -14.45
C THR A 211 5.30 25.68 -15.78
N GLY A 212 5.63 26.94 -16.05
CA GLY A 212 6.47 27.28 -17.22
C GLY A 212 7.85 26.61 -17.21
N THR A 213 8.31 26.14 -16.04
CA THR A 213 9.63 25.53 -15.85
C THR A 213 9.62 24.01 -15.83
N GLY A 214 8.45 23.35 -15.78
CA GLY A 214 8.37 21.90 -15.76
C GLY A 214 7.04 21.35 -15.30
N ALA A 215 7.02 20.03 -15.07
CA ALA A 215 5.88 19.33 -14.50
C ALA A 215 6.32 18.56 -13.25
N TRP A 216 5.39 18.41 -12.30
CA TRP A 216 5.67 17.91 -10.96
C TRP A 216 4.53 17.01 -10.49
N ILE A 217 4.85 16.06 -9.62
CA ILE A 217 3.88 15.16 -8.99
C ILE A 217 4.05 15.18 -7.48
N ARG A 218 2.94 15.36 -6.75
CA ARG A 218 2.90 15.25 -5.29
C ARG A 218 3.23 13.83 -4.84
N THR A 219 4.02 13.70 -3.79
CA THR A 219 4.42 12.42 -3.22
C THR A 219 4.75 12.57 -1.73
N ASP A 220 4.69 11.46 -1.00
CA ASP A 220 5.24 11.43 0.35
C ASP A 220 6.77 11.60 0.26
N PRO A 221 7.40 12.45 1.10
CA PRO A 221 8.84 12.60 1.10
C PRO A 221 9.54 11.31 1.50
N PRO A 222 10.64 10.94 0.81
CA PRO A 222 11.59 9.96 1.34
C PRO A 222 12.31 10.53 2.57
N GLN A 223 12.98 9.67 3.33
CA GLN A 223 13.75 10.06 4.53
C GLN A 223 14.81 11.15 4.23
N HIS A 224 15.37 11.14 3.03
CA HIS A 224 16.26 12.18 2.52
C HIS A 224 15.65 12.76 1.25
N LEU A 225 15.23 14.03 1.33
CA LEU A 225 14.64 14.72 0.19
C LEU A 225 15.71 14.91 -0.91
N PRO A 226 15.48 14.41 -2.14
CA PRO A 226 16.40 14.66 -3.23
C PRO A 226 16.50 16.15 -3.53
N ALA A 227 17.68 16.64 -3.86
CA ALA A 227 17.91 18.07 -4.14
C ALA A 227 17.06 18.62 -5.30
N ALA A 228 16.61 17.74 -6.20
CA ALA A 228 15.75 18.11 -7.33
C ALA A 228 14.26 18.21 -6.97
N TRP A 229 13.85 17.75 -5.79
CA TRP A 229 12.46 17.77 -5.34
C TRP A 229 12.17 19.11 -4.66
N GLN A 230 10.92 19.54 -4.73
CA GLN A 230 10.45 20.80 -4.15
C GLN A 230 9.52 20.49 -2.99
N GLU A 231 9.67 21.23 -1.90
CA GLU A 231 8.71 21.28 -0.81
C GLU A 231 7.93 22.59 -0.94
N ASP A 232 6.61 22.50 -0.93
CA ASP A 232 5.73 23.65 -0.95
C ASP A 232 5.80 24.33 0.43
N PRO A 233 6.20 25.62 0.50
CA PRO A 233 6.42 26.30 1.77
C PRO A 233 5.14 26.56 2.55
N GLU A 234 3.95 26.49 1.93
CA GLU A 234 2.68 26.82 2.60
C GLU A 234 2.08 25.63 3.35
N ASP A 235 2.17 24.41 2.79
CA ASP A 235 1.54 23.22 3.34
C ASP A 235 2.52 22.05 3.61
N GLY A 236 3.80 22.21 3.27
CA GLY A 236 4.84 21.18 3.44
C GLY A 236 4.69 20.01 2.46
N GLU A 237 3.86 20.14 1.42
CA GLU A 237 3.69 19.10 0.42
C GLU A 237 4.94 18.96 -0.46
N VAL A 238 5.29 17.73 -0.79
CA VAL A 238 6.52 17.42 -1.52
C VAL A 238 6.21 17.01 -2.94
N TYR A 239 6.96 17.60 -3.87
CA TYR A 239 6.77 17.49 -5.30
C TYR A 239 8.05 16.97 -5.99
N ALA A 240 7.91 15.85 -6.68
CA ALA A 240 8.97 15.28 -7.50
C ALA A 240 8.87 15.79 -8.95
N PRO A 241 9.99 16.15 -9.60
CA PRO A 241 9.99 16.61 -10.99
C PRO A 241 9.68 15.45 -11.94
N LEU A 242 8.76 15.69 -12.88
CA LEU A 242 8.49 14.78 -13.97
C LEU A 242 9.46 15.05 -15.13
N PRO A 243 10.17 14.01 -15.61
CA PRO A 243 11.04 14.20 -16.77
C PRO A 243 10.20 14.52 -18.01
N PRO A 244 10.72 15.27 -19.01
CA PRO A 244 9.95 15.69 -20.17
C PRO A 244 9.29 14.53 -20.95
N TRP A 245 9.99 13.40 -21.07
CA TRP A 245 9.45 12.19 -21.70
C TRP A 245 8.27 11.61 -20.91
N GLY A 246 8.32 11.70 -19.58
CA GLY A 246 7.28 11.23 -18.68
C GLY A 246 6.06 12.14 -18.70
N TRP A 247 6.28 13.46 -18.69
CA TRP A 247 5.19 14.44 -18.77
C TRP A 247 4.39 14.31 -20.07
N GLY A 248 5.06 14.05 -21.20
CA GLY A 248 4.37 13.77 -22.46
C GLY A 248 3.40 12.59 -22.36
N ALA A 249 3.79 11.50 -21.69
CA ALA A 249 2.92 10.34 -21.47
C ALA A 249 1.75 10.66 -20.52
N VAL A 250 2.02 11.38 -19.44
CA VAL A 250 0.98 11.82 -18.48
C VAL A 250 -0.04 12.73 -19.16
N ARG A 251 0.38 13.66 -20.03
CA ARG A 251 -0.54 14.53 -20.78
C ARG A 251 -1.47 13.76 -21.71
N VAL A 252 -0.93 12.80 -22.46
CA VAL A 252 -1.74 11.94 -23.34
C VAL A 252 -2.78 11.18 -22.50
N TRP A 253 -2.34 10.57 -21.40
CA TRP A 253 -3.25 9.89 -20.47
C TRP A 253 -4.31 10.83 -19.90
N MET A 254 -3.96 12.04 -19.47
CA MET A 254 -4.91 13.02 -18.93
C MET A 254 -6.00 13.41 -19.94
N GLY A 255 -5.65 13.53 -21.23
CA GLY A 255 -6.61 13.75 -22.30
C GLY A 255 -7.59 12.58 -22.45
N LEU A 256 -7.07 11.35 -22.50
CA LEU A 256 -7.88 10.11 -22.62
C LEU A 256 -8.77 9.91 -21.40
N ARG A 257 -8.19 10.02 -20.21
CA ARG A 257 -8.86 9.91 -18.91
C ARG A 257 -10.02 10.88 -18.78
N ARG A 258 -9.87 12.13 -19.25
CA ARG A 258 -10.96 13.12 -19.25
C ARG A 258 -12.17 12.60 -20.04
N ARG A 259 -11.95 12.01 -21.22
CA ARG A 259 -13.03 11.43 -22.04
C ARG A 259 -13.71 10.25 -21.36
N LEU A 260 -12.93 9.37 -20.73
CA LEU A 260 -13.45 8.20 -20.02
C LEU A 260 -14.33 8.59 -18.82
N VAL A 261 -13.89 9.56 -18.04
CA VAL A 261 -14.60 10.03 -16.84
C VAL A 261 -15.82 10.86 -17.21
N SER A 262 -15.73 11.72 -18.24
CA SER A 262 -16.89 12.53 -18.68
C SER A 262 -18.05 11.70 -19.20
N ALA A 263 -17.79 10.47 -19.62
CA ALA A 263 -18.80 9.55 -20.13
C ALA A 263 -19.55 8.80 -19.01
N LEU A 264 -19.17 8.96 -17.74
CA LEU A 264 -19.70 8.17 -16.63
C LEU A 264 -20.30 9.02 -15.51
N GLU A 265 -21.59 8.81 -15.26
CA GLU A 265 -22.29 9.42 -14.12
C GLU A 265 -21.81 8.79 -12.79
N GLY A 266 -21.47 9.62 -11.80
CA GLY A 266 -20.98 9.18 -10.50
C GLY A 266 -19.49 8.80 -10.42
N ALA A 267 -18.72 9.01 -11.49
CA ALA A 267 -17.27 8.83 -11.44
C ALA A 267 -16.58 9.85 -10.52
N ASP A 268 -15.58 9.43 -9.75
CA ASP A 268 -14.69 10.37 -9.08
C ASP A 268 -13.82 11.10 -10.14
N HIS A 269 -14.27 12.30 -10.49
CA HIS A 269 -13.62 13.14 -11.48
C HIS A 269 -12.23 13.62 -11.08
N ARG A 270 -11.77 13.35 -9.86
CA ARG A 270 -10.42 13.69 -9.39
C ARG A 270 -9.46 12.52 -9.45
N ALA A 271 -9.91 11.26 -9.52
CA ALA A 271 -9.03 10.10 -9.55
C ALA A 271 -8.12 10.09 -10.80
N LEU A 272 -6.80 10.02 -10.61
CA LEU A 272 -5.85 10.10 -11.74
C LEU A 272 -5.87 8.83 -12.61
N PHE A 273 -5.98 7.65 -11.98
CA PHE A 273 -5.98 6.36 -12.66
C PHE A 273 -7.36 5.72 -12.65
N VAL A 274 -7.92 5.52 -13.85
CA VAL A 274 -9.25 4.96 -14.06
C VAL A 274 -9.24 3.72 -14.97
N THR A 275 -10.34 2.97 -14.97
CA THR A 275 -10.57 1.86 -15.88
C THR A 275 -10.71 2.35 -17.33
N CYS A 276 -10.02 1.71 -18.28
CA CYS A 276 -10.14 2.05 -19.72
C CYS A 276 -11.12 1.14 -20.47
N ALA A 277 -11.46 0.00 -19.89
CA ALA A 277 -12.29 -1.02 -20.51
C ALA A 277 -13.19 -1.63 -19.43
N PRO A 278 -14.33 -2.25 -19.82
CA PRO A 278 -15.17 -2.97 -18.90
C PRO A 278 -14.36 -4.05 -18.18
N ASN A 279 -14.29 -3.99 -16.86
CA ASN A 279 -13.63 -5.02 -16.05
C ASN A 279 -14.70 -5.93 -15.45
N GLY A 280 -14.98 -7.04 -16.14
CA GLY A 280 -16.12 -7.89 -15.79
C GLY A 280 -17.47 -7.26 -16.18
N ARG A 281 -18.58 -7.91 -15.80
CA ARG A 281 -19.92 -7.49 -16.24
C ARG A 281 -20.38 -6.14 -15.68
N ASN A 282 -19.80 -5.63 -14.58
CA ASN A 282 -20.40 -4.55 -13.80
C ASN A 282 -19.49 -3.33 -13.54
N VAL A 283 -18.26 -3.28 -14.06
CA VAL A 283 -17.38 -2.11 -13.84
C VAL A 283 -17.20 -1.34 -15.15
N PRO A 284 -17.88 -0.20 -15.32
CA PRO A 284 -17.74 0.61 -16.53
C PRO A 284 -16.33 1.24 -16.63
N PRO A 285 -15.88 1.62 -17.84
CA PRO A 285 -14.74 2.51 -18.03
C PRO A 285 -14.95 3.86 -17.29
N GLY A 286 -13.86 4.48 -16.82
CA GLY A 286 -13.91 5.76 -16.10
C GLY A 286 -13.96 5.63 -14.56
N MET A 287 -14.12 4.43 -14.02
CA MET A 287 -14.10 4.18 -12.57
C MET A 287 -12.67 4.23 -12.01
N PRO A 288 -12.44 4.74 -10.79
CA PRO A 288 -11.14 4.70 -10.13
C PRO A 288 -10.56 3.28 -10.07
N LEU A 289 -9.27 3.13 -10.37
CA LEU A 289 -8.58 1.85 -10.26
C LEU A 289 -8.21 1.53 -8.81
N HIS A 290 -8.20 0.24 -8.47
CA HIS A 290 -7.52 -0.26 -7.28
C HIS A 290 -6.09 -0.71 -7.62
N ALA A 291 -5.20 -0.76 -6.63
CA ALA A 291 -3.79 -1.10 -6.82
C ALA A 291 -3.59 -2.43 -7.59
N ARG A 292 -4.37 -3.47 -7.26
CA ARG A 292 -4.34 -4.76 -7.98
C ARG A 292 -4.81 -4.63 -9.43
N GLY A 293 -5.79 -3.77 -9.69
CA GLY A 293 -6.28 -3.45 -11.03
C GLY A 293 -5.21 -2.77 -11.86
N LEU A 294 -4.49 -1.81 -11.28
CA LEU A 294 -3.38 -1.12 -11.92
C LEU A 294 -2.22 -2.07 -12.27
N VAL A 295 -1.83 -2.96 -11.35
CA VAL A 295 -0.77 -3.95 -11.60
C VAL A 295 -1.15 -4.88 -12.77
N ARG A 296 -2.39 -5.38 -12.78
CA ARG A 296 -2.88 -6.24 -13.88
C ARG A 296 -2.96 -5.48 -15.21
N ALA A 297 -3.41 -4.23 -15.16
CA ALA A 297 -3.46 -3.36 -16.34
C ALA A 297 -2.07 -3.13 -16.93
N HIS A 298 -1.07 -2.84 -16.08
CA HIS A 298 0.34 -2.71 -16.48
C HIS A 298 0.83 -3.99 -17.16
N GLN A 299 0.64 -5.15 -16.52
CA GLN A 299 1.08 -6.43 -17.07
C GLN A 299 0.47 -6.74 -18.44
N ARG A 300 -0.82 -6.44 -18.63
CA ARG A 300 -1.46 -6.59 -19.95
C ARG A 300 -0.84 -5.65 -20.99
N ALA A 301 -0.64 -4.39 -20.64
CA ALA A 301 -0.02 -3.42 -21.55
C ALA A 301 1.39 -3.84 -21.97
N ILE A 302 2.21 -4.30 -21.02
CA ILE A 302 3.57 -4.78 -21.31
C ILE A 302 3.54 -6.07 -22.14
N GLY A 303 2.63 -7.01 -21.86
CA GLY A 303 2.48 -8.22 -22.67
C GLY A 303 2.07 -7.91 -24.11
N THR A 304 1.16 -6.96 -24.32
CA THR A 304 0.79 -6.50 -25.67
C THR A 304 1.96 -5.78 -26.34
N LEU A 305 2.69 -4.92 -25.62
CA LEU A 305 3.87 -4.25 -26.17
C LEU A 305 4.92 -5.25 -26.61
N ALA A 306 5.22 -6.27 -25.81
CA ALA A 306 6.20 -7.31 -26.16
C ALA A 306 5.81 -8.10 -27.44
N THR A 307 4.51 -8.10 -27.79
CA THR A 307 4.04 -8.71 -29.05
C THR A 307 4.23 -7.76 -30.25
N LEU A 308 4.03 -6.46 -30.04
CA LEU A 308 4.12 -5.45 -31.11
C LEU A 308 5.55 -4.98 -31.37
N GLU A 309 6.36 -4.87 -30.31
CA GLU A 309 7.72 -4.34 -30.30
C GLU A 309 8.63 -5.27 -29.48
N PRO A 310 8.95 -6.48 -30.02
CA PRO A 310 9.69 -7.50 -29.27
C PRO A 310 11.13 -7.12 -28.93
N GLU A 311 11.69 -6.12 -29.60
CA GLU A 311 13.04 -5.60 -29.34
C GLU A 311 13.11 -4.72 -28.08
N ILE A 312 11.98 -4.25 -27.56
CA ILE A 312 11.93 -3.44 -26.35
C ILE A 312 11.87 -4.34 -25.12
N ASP A 313 12.96 -4.37 -24.35
CA ASP A 313 12.99 -5.00 -23.04
C ASP A 313 12.29 -4.11 -21.99
N ALA A 314 10.97 -4.22 -21.97
CA ALA A 314 10.11 -3.42 -21.11
C ALA A 314 10.09 -3.93 -19.65
N PRO A 315 10.05 -3.03 -18.65
CA PRO A 315 9.96 -3.40 -17.25
C PRO A 315 8.65 -4.13 -16.95
N GLN A 316 8.77 -5.45 -16.75
CA GLN A 316 7.64 -6.35 -16.50
C GLN A 316 6.82 -6.01 -15.24
N ARG A 317 7.39 -5.25 -14.31
CA ARG A 317 6.74 -4.84 -13.05
C ARG A 317 7.03 -3.38 -12.74
N LEU A 318 6.02 -2.66 -12.26
CA LEU A 318 6.19 -1.29 -11.73
C LEU A 318 7.18 -1.25 -10.56
N SER A 319 7.30 -2.34 -9.77
CA SER A 319 8.31 -2.44 -8.72
C SER A 319 9.75 -2.39 -9.26
N THR A 320 9.98 -2.82 -10.51
CA THR A 320 11.30 -2.68 -11.16
C THR A 320 11.57 -1.21 -11.44
N VAL A 321 10.63 -0.49 -12.06
CA VAL A 321 10.73 0.96 -12.31
C VAL A 321 10.94 1.74 -11.00
N ARG A 322 10.19 1.38 -9.95
CA ARG A 322 10.32 2.02 -8.63
C ARG A 322 11.72 1.88 -8.06
N ARG A 323 12.31 0.69 -8.16
CA ARG A 323 13.69 0.45 -7.71
C ARG A 323 14.68 1.31 -8.51
N LEU A 324 14.42 1.49 -9.81
CA LEU A 324 15.25 2.35 -10.64
C LEU A 324 15.19 3.82 -10.19
N ALA A 325 13.99 4.35 -9.94
CA ALA A 325 13.81 5.70 -9.43
C ALA A 325 14.55 5.91 -8.10
N TRP A 326 14.44 4.93 -7.20
CA TRP A 326 15.10 5.01 -5.90
C TRP A 326 16.62 4.98 -5.98
N ALA A 327 17.18 4.14 -6.85
CA ALA A 327 18.62 4.01 -7.03
C ALA A 327 19.24 5.24 -7.71
N TYR A 328 18.54 5.88 -8.65
CA TYR A 328 19.12 6.96 -9.46
C TYR A 328 18.89 8.36 -8.91
N TRP A 329 17.72 8.61 -8.31
CA TRP A 329 17.32 9.97 -7.90
C TRP A 329 17.14 10.13 -6.40
N ILE A 330 16.77 9.06 -5.68
CA ILE A 330 16.32 9.17 -4.28
C ILE A 330 17.43 8.83 -3.27
N THR A 331 18.35 7.94 -3.64
CA THR A 331 19.49 7.61 -2.77
C THR A 331 20.63 8.59 -3.05
N PRO A 332 21.20 9.25 -2.02
CA PRO A 332 22.34 10.13 -2.23
C PRO A 332 23.51 9.34 -2.83
N THR A 333 24.13 9.87 -3.87
CA THR A 333 25.41 9.37 -4.37
C THR A 333 26.41 9.42 -3.19
N PRO A 334 27.09 8.32 -2.83
CA PRO A 334 28.15 8.41 -1.84
C PRO A 334 29.16 9.44 -2.35
N GLY A 335 29.33 10.52 -1.59
CA GLY A 335 30.34 11.53 -1.91
C GLY A 335 31.72 10.88 -1.98
N PRO A 336 32.68 11.46 -2.72
CA PRO A 336 34.05 10.97 -2.67
C PRO A 336 34.47 10.93 -1.19
N ALA A 337 34.99 9.78 -0.75
CA ALA A 337 35.51 9.64 0.60
C ALA A 337 36.47 10.81 0.89
N PRO A 338 36.42 11.43 2.07
CA PRO A 338 37.39 12.44 2.45
C PRO A 338 38.78 11.83 2.30
N ARG A 339 39.60 12.46 1.45
CA ARG A 339 40.99 12.05 1.22
C ARG A 339 41.85 12.39 2.42
#